data_AF-A0A966XF35-F1
#
_entry.id   AF-A0A966XF35-F1
#
_cell.length_a   1.000
_cell.length_b   1.000
_cell.length_c   1.000
_cell.angle_alpha   90.00
_cell.angle_beta   90.00
_cell.angle_gamma   90.00
#
_symmetry.space_group_name_H-M   'P 1'
#
loop_
_entity.id
_entity.type
_entity.pdbx_description
1 polymer ?
#
loop_
_entity_poly.entity_id
_entity_poly.type
_entity_poly.pdbx_seq_one_letter_code
_entity_poly.pdbx_strand_id
1 'polypeptide(L)'
;MYLPHHYQAQDDTLPIAEETQGRSDLGLPDDGFVFCAINNTYKISPNEFDIWMRLLHQVERSVLWLSENNIWAKESLVKEAKSRGISEDRLVFAPSFTMRVPQRAMHCGPDCQ
;
A
#
# COMPACT_ATOMS: atom_id res chain seq x y z
N MET A 1 -5.25 -15.97 -29.07
CA MET A 1 -4.15 -15.05 -29.43
C MET A 1 -3.51 -14.60 -28.12
N TYR A 2 -2.20 -14.74 -27.96
CA TYR A 2 -1.46 -14.42 -26.72
C TYR A 2 -0.26 -13.52 -27.05
N LEU A 3 0.05 -12.56 -26.18
CA LEU A 3 1.22 -11.70 -26.32
C LEU A 3 2.46 -12.39 -25.71
N PRO A 4 3.66 -12.14 -26.25
CA PRO A 4 4.88 -12.87 -25.89
C PRO A 4 5.42 -12.60 -24.47
N HIS A 5 5.07 -11.47 -23.85
CA HIS A 5 5.61 -11.07 -22.54
C HIS A 5 4.52 -10.68 -21.54
N HIS A 6 3.87 -9.53 -21.75
CA HIS A 6 2.80 -9.03 -20.89
C HIS A 6 1.62 -8.52 -21.69
N TYR A 7 0.42 -8.69 -21.13
CA TYR A 7 -0.82 -8.22 -21.78
C TYR A 7 -1.11 -6.73 -21.52
N GLN A 8 -0.54 -6.17 -20.45
CA GLN A 8 -0.81 -4.81 -20.02
C GLN A 8 0.36 -3.91 -20.40
N ALA A 9 0.10 -2.94 -21.29
CA ALA A 9 1.03 -1.85 -21.55
C ALA A 9 0.95 -0.82 -20.41
N GLN A 10 2.08 -0.22 -20.09
CA GLN A 10 2.19 0.89 -19.13
C GLN A 10 2.77 2.11 -19.85
N ASP A 11 2.32 3.31 -19.50
CA ASP A 11 2.89 4.55 -20.03
C ASP A 11 4.28 4.79 -19.44
N ASP A 12 5.31 4.68 -20.29
CA ASP A 12 6.73 4.86 -19.95
C ASP A 12 7.20 6.32 -20.09
N THR A 13 6.30 7.22 -20.50
CA THR A 13 6.59 8.67 -20.62
C THR A 13 6.23 9.44 -19.35
N LEU A 14 5.61 8.79 -18.36
CA LEU A 14 5.25 9.39 -17.09
C LEU A 14 6.50 9.95 -16.38
N PRO A 15 6.49 11.23 -15.98
CA PRO A 15 7.64 11.81 -15.30
C PRO A 15 7.87 11.11 -13.97
N ILE A 16 9.13 10.80 -13.68
CA ILE A 16 9.53 10.28 -12.38
C ILE A 16 9.70 11.48 -11.43
N ALA A 17 9.16 11.41 -10.22
CA ALA A 17 9.34 12.50 -9.27
C ALA A 17 10.81 12.66 -8.87
N GLU A 18 11.29 13.91 -8.93
CA GLU A 18 12.63 14.29 -8.46
C GLU A 18 12.75 14.16 -6.94
N GLU A 19 11.68 14.49 -6.22
CA GLU A 19 11.60 14.41 -4.76
C GLU A 19 10.45 13.50 -4.31
N THR A 20 10.73 12.68 -3.31
CA THR A 20 9.71 11.85 -2.65
C THR A 20 9.29 12.51 -1.34
N GLN A 21 8.00 12.47 -1.04
CA GLN A 21 7.48 12.88 0.26
C GLN A 21 8.14 12.06 1.38
N GLY A 22 8.44 12.71 2.51
CA GLY A 22 8.96 12.04 3.68
C GLY A 22 7.90 11.10 4.29
N ARG A 23 8.33 10.14 5.11
CA ARG A 23 7.41 9.23 5.82
C ARG A 23 6.41 10.01 6.68
N SER A 24 6.88 11.03 7.38
CA SER A 24 6.05 11.94 8.19
C SER A 24 4.96 12.62 7.38
N ASP A 25 5.26 13.06 6.15
CA ASP A 25 4.32 13.75 5.26
C ASP A 25 3.21 12.81 4.78
N LEU A 26 3.48 11.51 4.79
CA LEU A 26 2.57 10.43 4.41
C LEU A 26 1.83 9.83 5.62
N GLY A 27 2.07 10.34 6.84
CA GLY A 27 1.52 9.78 8.07
C GLY A 27 2.09 8.40 8.43
N LEU A 28 3.24 8.04 7.88
CA LEU A 28 3.93 6.78 8.13
C LEU A 28 4.93 6.93 9.29
N PRO A 29 5.17 5.86 10.07
CA PRO A 29 6.17 5.90 11.13
C PRO A 29 7.59 6.06 10.57
N ASP A 30 8.43 6.80 11.29
CA ASP A 30 9.82 7.06 10.92
C ASP A 30 10.64 5.77 10.78
N ASP A 31 10.32 4.76 11.59
CA ASP A 31 10.96 3.45 11.58
C ASP A 31 9.94 2.31 11.45
N GLY A 32 10.44 1.10 11.20
CA GLY A 32 9.59 -0.07 10.96
C GLY A 32 9.22 -0.28 9.49
N PHE A 33 8.73 -1.49 9.22
CA PHE A 33 8.41 -1.96 7.87
C PHE A 33 7.03 -1.48 7.43
N VAL A 34 6.88 -1.01 6.19
CA VAL A 34 5.59 -0.57 5.64
C VAL A 34 5.11 -1.61 4.63
N PHE A 35 4.11 -2.41 5.00
CA PHE A 35 3.31 -3.14 4.03
C PHE A 35 2.39 -2.18 3.31
N CYS A 36 2.12 -2.40 2.03
CA CYS A 36 1.40 -1.47 1.20
C CYS A 36 0.39 -2.18 0.30
N ALA A 37 -0.86 -1.72 0.31
CA ALA A 37 -1.93 -2.21 -0.54
C ALA A 37 -2.75 -1.03 -1.07
N ILE A 38 -2.18 -0.33 -2.06
CA ILE A 38 -2.78 0.81 -2.76
C ILE A 38 -3.77 0.32 -3.83
N ASN A 39 -4.75 -0.46 -3.38
CA ASN A 39 -5.78 -1.05 -4.21
C ASN A 39 -7.13 -0.40 -3.91
N ASN A 40 -8.07 -0.53 -4.85
CA ASN A 40 -9.46 -0.21 -4.54
C ASN A 40 -9.98 -1.11 -3.41
N THR A 41 -10.71 -0.54 -2.48
CA THR A 41 -11.11 -1.22 -1.25
C THR A 41 -12.00 -2.44 -1.48
N TYR A 42 -12.77 -2.49 -2.58
CA TYR A 42 -13.56 -3.67 -2.95
C TYR A 42 -12.71 -4.91 -3.30
N LYS A 43 -11.40 -4.74 -3.53
CA LYS A 43 -10.45 -5.84 -3.77
C LYS A 43 -9.93 -6.47 -2.48
N ILE A 44 -10.25 -5.88 -1.33
CA ILE A 44 -9.84 -6.39 -0.02
C ILE A 44 -10.91 -7.37 0.44
N SER A 45 -10.66 -8.67 0.27
CA SER A 45 -11.49 -9.71 0.85
C SER A 45 -11.00 -10.08 2.27
N PRO A 46 -11.84 -10.78 3.06
CA PRO A 46 -11.43 -11.28 4.36
C PRO A 46 -10.14 -12.12 4.31
N ASN A 47 -9.94 -12.90 3.26
CA ASN A 47 -8.77 -13.78 3.14
C ASN A 47 -7.46 -13.00 3.01
N GLU A 48 -7.41 -11.98 2.14
CA GLU A 48 -6.22 -11.12 2.02
C GLU A 48 -6.00 -10.35 3.31
N PHE A 49 -7.09 -9.86 3.93
CA PHE A 49 -6.99 -9.13 5.19
C PHE A 49 -6.42 -10.00 6.32
N ASP A 50 -6.86 -11.25 6.44
CA ASP A 50 -6.34 -12.20 7.43
C ASP A 50 -4.84 -12.49 7.25
N ILE A 51 -4.36 -12.55 6.00
CA ILE A 51 -2.93 -12.68 5.71
C ILE A 51 -2.18 -11.45 6.23
N TRP A 52 -2.68 -10.25 5.95
CA TRP A 52 -2.02 -9.03 6.45
C TRP A 52 -2.04 -8.93 7.97
N MET A 53 -3.12 -9.31 8.64
CA MET A 53 -3.18 -9.32 10.11
C MET A 53 -2.16 -10.27 10.71
N ARG A 54 -1.98 -11.46 10.12
CA ARG A 54 -0.90 -12.38 10.50
C ARG A 54 0.50 -11.76 10.33
N LEU A 55 0.73 -11.04 9.23
CA LEU A 55 2.00 -10.36 9.00
C LEU A 55 2.25 -9.24 10.02
N LEU A 56 1.23 -8.45 10.36
CA LEU A 56 1.34 -7.39 11.37
C LEU A 56 1.58 -7.94 12.78
N HIS A 57 1.10 -9.15 13.08
CA HIS A 57 1.44 -9.85 14.33
C HIS A 57 2.91 -10.30 14.37
N GLN A 58 3.43 -10.79 13.25
CA GLN A 58 4.79 -11.35 13.18
C GLN A 58 5.88 -10.30 13.04
N VAL A 59 5.58 -9.18 12.36
CA VAL A 59 6.53 -8.10 12.14
C VAL A 59 6.21 -6.98 13.11
N GLU A 60 6.99 -6.89 14.17
CA GLU A 60 6.89 -5.81 15.14
C GLU A 60 7.14 -4.45 14.47
N ARG A 61 6.46 -3.40 14.97
CA ARG A 61 6.56 -2.01 14.48
C ARG A 61 6.20 -1.81 13.00
N SER A 62 5.69 -2.83 12.29
CA SER A 62 5.30 -2.67 10.88
C SER A 62 3.94 -2.00 10.74
N VAL A 63 3.64 -1.32 9.65
CA VAL A 63 2.27 -0.81 9.39
C VAL A 63 1.74 -1.33 8.08
N LEU A 64 0.41 -1.31 7.92
CA LEU A 64 -0.27 -1.58 6.66
C LEU A 64 -0.81 -0.26 6.10
N TRP A 65 -0.30 0.14 4.94
CA TRP A 65 -0.68 1.37 4.25
C TRP A 65 -1.73 1.09 3.17
N LEU A 66 -2.90 1.71 3.31
CA LEU A 66 -4.12 1.42 2.53
C LEU A 66 -4.68 2.68 1.86
N SER A 67 -5.33 2.55 0.70
CA SER A 67 -6.02 3.69 0.07
C SER A 67 -7.28 4.13 0.83
N GLU A 68 -7.40 5.42 1.14
CA GLU A 68 -8.58 6.02 1.79
C GLU A 68 -9.67 6.43 0.78
N ASN A 69 -10.26 5.44 0.09
CA ASN A 69 -11.26 5.73 -0.95
C ASN A 69 -12.71 5.55 -0.48
N ASN A 70 -12.95 5.05 0.74
CA ASN A 70 -14.29 4.80 1.28
C ASN A 70 -14.27 4.84 2.82
N ILE A 71 -15.07 5.74 3.42
CA ILE A 71 -15.11 5.95 4.87
C ILE A 71 -15.63 4.73 5.63
N TRP A 72 -16.69 4.08 5.15
CA TRP A 72 -17.26 2.89 5.78
C TRP A 72 -16.30 1.71 5.73
N ALA A 73 -15.54 1.61 4.64
CA ALA A 73 -14.55 0.57 4.51
C ALA A 73 -13.36 0.81 5.45
N LYS A 74 -12.92 2.05 5.63
CA LYS A 74 -11.92 2.42 6.66
C LYS A 74 -12.40 2.00 8.06
N GLU A 75 -13.61 2.39 8.45
CA GLU A 75 -14.20 2.02 9.74
C GLU A 75 -14.29 0.50 9.93
N SER A 76 -14.71 -0.21 8.89
CA SER A 76 -14.81 -1.67 8.91
C SER A 76 -13.44 -2.33 9.07
N LEU A 77 -12.43 -1.90 8.31
CA LEU A 77 -11.07 -2.44 8.38
C LEU A 77 -10.44 -2.19 9.75
N VAL A 78 -10.65 -1.01 10.34
CA VAL A 78 -10.17 -0.71 11.70
C VAL A 78 -10.85 -1.62 12.73
N LYS A 79 -12.17 -1.82 12.63
CA LYS A 79 -12.90 -2.74 13.51
C LYS A 79 -12.40 -4.18 13.37
N GLU A 80 -12.19 -4.64 12.14
CA GLU A 80 -11.71 -5.98 11.84
C GLU A 80 -10.24 -6.19 12.27
N ALA A 81 -9.40 -5.16 12.22
CA ALA A 81 -8.06 -5.20 12.77
C ALA A 81 -8.09 -5.37 14.30
N LYS A 82 -8.90 -4.54 14.97
CA LYS A 82 -9.07 -4.60 16.44
C LYS A 82 -9.59 -5.96 16.90
N SER A 83 -10.56 -6.55 16.18
CA SER A 83 -11.10 -7.87 16.53
C SER A 83 -10.06 -8.99 16.44
N ARG A 84 -9.01 -8.80 15.65
CA ARG A 84 -7.87 -9.72 15.50
C ARG A 84 -6.67 -9.34 16.37
N GLY A 85 -6.83 -8.40 17.29
CA GLY A 85 -5.78 -7.97 18.21
C GLY A 85 -4.70 -7.07 17.59
N ILE A 86 -4.97 -6.47 16.43
CA ILE A 86 -4.10 -5.45 15.83
C ILE A 86 -4.64 -4.07 16.20
N SER A 87 -3.76 -3.22 16.73
CA SER A 87 -4.10 -1.85 17.10
C SER A 87 -4.32 -0.98 15.86
N GLU A 88 -5.19 0.03 15.97
CA GLU A 88 -5.61 0.86 14.84
C GLU A 88 -4.47 1.71 14.25
N ASP A 89 -3.48 2.08 15.05
CA ASP A 89 -2.28 2.80 14.63
C ASP A 89 -1.41 1.98 13.66
N ARG A 90 -1.60 0.65 13.62
CA ARG A 90 -0.93 -0.24 12.66
C ARG A 90 -1.55 -0.16 11.26
N LEU A 91 -2.70 0.50 11.08
CA LEU A 91 -3.35 0.75 9.79
C LEU A 91 -3.25 2.24 9.43
N VAL A 92 -2.45 2.56 8.43
CA VAL A 92 -2.27 3.93 7.92
C VAL A 92 -3.06 4.08 6.62
N PHE A 93 -3.80 5.18 6.48
CA PHE A 93 -4.65 5.42 5.33
C PHE A 93 -4.11 6.57 4.48
N ALA A 94 -3.78 6.28 3.21
CA ALA A 94 -3.32 7.23 2.21
C ALA A 94 -4.49 8.04 1.64
N PRO A 95 -4.50 9.37 1.75
CA PRO A 95 -5.50 10.20 1.10
C PRO A 95 -5.47 10.02 -0.42
N SER A 96 -6.62 10.14 -1.09
CA SER A 96 -6.69 10.00 -2.55
C SER A 96 -5.80 11.00 -3.32
N PHE A 97 -5.44 12.15 -2.74
CA PHE A 97 -4.55 13.12 -3.38
C PHE A 97 -3.08 12.69 -3.35
N THR A 98 -2.65 12.00 -2.29
CA THR A 98 -1.28 11.51 -2.11
C THR A 98 -0.87 10.53 -3.21
N MET A 99 -1.83 9.82 -3.81
CA MET A 99 -1.57 8.85 -4.88
C MET A 99 -1.39 9.46 -6.29
N ARG A 100 -1.61 10.77 -6.47
CA ARG A 100 -1.45 11.44 -7.77
C ARG A 100 -0.07 12.05 -8.00
N VAL A 101 0.82 11.94 -7.03
CA VAL A 101 2.21 12.39 -7.16
C VAL A 101 2.96 11.35 -8.01
N PRO A 102 3.75 11.77 -9.02
CA PRO A 102 4.57 10.85 -9.78
C PRO A 102 5.42 9.99 -8.83
N GLN A 103 5.36 8.67 -8.98
CA GLN A 103 6.07 7.77 -8.09
C GLN A 103 7.51 7.61 -8.57
N ARG A 104 8.44 7.58 -7.63
CA ARG A 104 9.82 7.22 -7.96
C ARG A 104 9.87 5.73 -8.28
N ALA A 105 10.33 5.36 -9.48
CA ALA A 105 10.52 3.96 -9.83
C ALA A 105 11.58 3.33 -8.91
N MET A 106 11.31 2.12 -8.40
CA MET A 106 12.39 1.25 -7.91
C MET A 106 13.25 0.94 -9.12
N HIS A 107 14.49 1.45 -9.15
CA HIS A 107 15.44 1.16 -10.21
C HIS A 107 15.62 -0.35 -10.32
N CYS A 108 15.13 -0.97 -11.40
CA CYS A 108 15.78 -2.19 -11.87
C CYS A 108 17.09 -1.75 -12.51
N GLY A 109 18.20 -2.24 -11.97
CA GLY A 109 19.49 -2.09 -12.63
C GLY A 109 19.48 -2.73 -14.02
N PRO A 110 20.50 -2.46 -14.85
CA PRO A 110 20.60 -2.94 -16.24
C PRO A 110 20.59 -4.47 -16.41
N ASP A 111 20.58 -5.25 -15.33
CA ASP A 111 20.67 -6.71 -15.33
C ASP A 111 19.33 -7.43 -15.10
N CYS A 112 18.19 -6.73 -15.13
CA CYS A 112 16.89 -7.38 -15.03
C CYS A 112 16.44 -7.92 -16.39
N GLN A 113 16.83 -9.17 -16.70
CA GLN A 113 16.17 -10.01 -17.70
C GLN A 113 14.85 -10.57 -17.18
#